data_AF-A0A2V8RD02-F1
#
_entry.id   AF-A0A2V8RD02-F1
#
_cell.length_a   1.000
_cell.length_b   1.000
_cell.length_c   1.000
_cell.angle_alpha   90.00
_cell.angle_beta   90.00
_cell.angle_gamma   90.00
#
_symmetry.space_group_name_H-M   'P 1'
#
loop_
_entity.id
_entity.type
_entity.pdbx_description
1 polymer ?
#
loop_
_entity_poly.entity_id
_entity_poly.type
_entity_poly.pdbx_seq_one_letter_code
_entity_poly.pdbx_strand_id
1 'polypeptide(L)'
;MADWLRPLLLMFYAPARGMAEVRDRVPLGQAALLALLLQVAHTVYAQWRELAGVALHSGAWAAVSAVLASAGYLLLVALVFVPVAILLANLFERRASFGVVLRQEYAPTTSTAFYALAAASLLALPLVYAANAAGINEAAVMKSLVAAQQTAQQVLRNPTPDGPTQEQMNQMTGVLTNALLLLLIQPLILFSLWAVAAVREVFRLSWWKSLAVVVLSTVLMSVLSPVLFLIFSALLGAPFLVLLVFFVLRGYVGELMRGQQARASFRQNLEAATLNPADASAHYNLGLLHMQRKEYEEARARFLRAVEIDAEETDAHYQLGRIARIQGKLPEAIEHFGQVVARDEAHSQHEVWREVGATYLAAGQFADAREALQRFLDRRTSDPEGLYLMGRAHAGMGRTREAVEWMQRCVEAVRTAPAYKYRADQRWLNEAQQFLRTQP
;
A
#
# COMPACT_ATOMS: atom_id res chain seq x y z
N MET A 1 0.90 22.51 -1.94
CA MET A 1 2.35 22.17 -1.87
C MET A 1 2.83 22.65 -0.50
N ALA A 2 3.15 21.88 0.55
CA ALA A 2 3.54 20.48 0.71
C ALA A 2 3.06 19.96 2.09
N ASP A 3 1.85 19.40 2.18
CA ASP A 3 1.31 18.87 3.45
C ASP A 3 2.08 17.66 4.00
N TRP A 4 2.87 16.99 3.16
CA TRP A 4 3.71 15.85 3.50
C TRP A 4 5.06 16.23 4.14
N LEU A 5 5.50 17.50 4.08
CA LEU A 5 6.68 17.93 4.87
C LEU A 5 6.33 18.25 6.33
N ARG A 6 5.07 18.60 6.59
CA ARG A 6 4.61 18.97 7.93
C ARG A 6 4.88 17.86 8.96
N PRO A 7 4.54 16.57 8.73
CA PRO A 7 4.82 15.52 9.70
C PRO A 7 6.32 15.37 10.00
N LEU A 8 7.19 15.60 9.03
CA LEU A 8 8.65 15.58 9.24
C LEU A 8 9.08 16.68 10.22
N LEU A 9 8.54 17.90 10.06
CA LEU A 9 8.80 19.00 10.99
C LEU A 9 8.21 18.71 12.38
N LEU A 10 7.02 18.13 12.44
CA LEU A 10 6.38 17.72 13.69
C LEU A 10 7.26 16.76 14.48
N MET A 11 8.00 15.88 13.81
CA MET A 11 8.84 14.90 14.50
C MET A 11 9.87 15.58 15.41
N PHE A 12 10.44 16.71 15.02
CA PHE A 12 11.47 17.40 15.82
C PHE A 12 10.96 18.03 17.11
N TYR A 13 9.68 18.40 17.19
CA TYR A 13 9.12 19.05 18.38
C TYR A 13 8.07 18.20 19.11
N ALA A 14 7.38 17.31 18.39
CA ALA A 14 6.37 16.38 18.90
C ALA A 14 6.47 15.02 18.18
N PRO A 15 7.52 14.22 18.47
CA PRO A 15 7.82 12.93 17.82
C PRO A 15 6.62 12.01 17.62
N ALA A 16 5.85 11.78 18.69
CA ALA A 16 4.70 10.89 18.68
C ALA A 16 3.57 11.42 17.77
N ARG A 17 3.31 12.72 17.79
CA ARG A 17 2.27 13.34 16.94
C ARG A 17 2.68 13.30 15.47
N GLY A 18 3.95 13.61 15.17
CA GLY A 18 4.49 13.49 13.82
C GLY A 18 4.36 12.07 13.27
N MET A 19 4.78 11.06 14.06
CA MET A 19 4.67 9.66 13.66
C MET A 19 3.22 9.19 13.50
N ALA A 20 2.32 9.61 14.38
CA ALA A 20 0.89 9.31 14.26
C ALA A 20 0.30 9.90 12.97
N GLU A 21 0.65 11.14 12.61
CA GLU A 21 0.19 11.76 11.38
C GLU A 21 0.72 11.03 10.13
N VAL A 22 1.99 10.62 10.14
CA VAL A 22 2.57 9.79 9.06
C VAL A 22 1.84 8.46 8.93
N ARG A 23 1.64 7.74 10.04
CA ARG A 23 0.93 6.46 10.10
C ARG A 23 -0.45 6.56 9.47
N ASP A 24 -1.14 7.66 9.75
CA ASP A 24 -2.56 7.81 9.48
C ASP A 24 -2.90 8.46 8.14
N ARG A 25 -2.00 9.29 7.60
CA ARG A 25 -2.33 10.14 6.45
C ARG A 25 -1.36 10.03 5.29
N VAL A 26 -0.14 9.53 5.50
CA VAL A 26 0.90 9.62 4.48
C VAL A 26 0.99 8.33 3.65
N PRO A 27 0.80 8.41 2.32
CA PRO A 27 0.98 7.27 1.44
C PRO A 27 2.44 6.80 1.40
N LEU A 28 2.63 5.48 1.31
CA LEU A 28 3.95 4.85 1.23
C LEU A 28 4.85 5.45 0.15
N GLY A 29 4.32 5.72 -1.04
CA GLY A 29 5.11 6.28 -2.15
C GLY A 29 5.69 7.66 -1.84
N GLN A 30 4.94 8.52 -1.14
CA GLN A 30 5.43 9.84 -0.73
C GLN A 30 6.49 9.70 0.37
N ALA A 31 6.27 8.82 1.34
CA ALA A 31 7.25 8.53 2.38
C ALA A 31 8.57 8.01 1.79
N ALA A 32 8.49 7.08 0.84
CA ALA A 32 9.65 6.54 0.15
C ALA A 32 10.41 7.61 -0.64
N LEU A 33 9.70 8.47 -1.37
CA LEU A 33 10.31 9.55 -2.12
C LEU A 33 11.04 10.54 -1.21
N LEU A 34 10.41 10.96 -0.12
CA LEU A 34 11.02 11.88 0.85
C LEU A 34 12.28 11.29 1.48
N ALA A 35 12.19 10.03 1.94
CA ALA A 35 13.32 9.32 2.52
C ALA A 35 14.47 9.16 1.51
N LEU A 36 14.16 8.83 0.25
CA LEU A 36 15.16 8.71 -0.81
C LEU A 36 15.84 10.05 -1.07
N LEU A 37 15.08 11.15 -1.23
CA LEU A 37 15.65 12.47 -1.50
C LEU A 37 16.58 12.94 -0.39
N LEU A 38 16.18 12.78 0.88
CA LEU A 38 17.02 13.17 2.01
C LEU A 38 18.23 12.25 2.20
N GLN A 39 18.10 10.96 1.90
CA GLN A 39 19.22 10.03 1.90
C GLN A 39 20.22 10.32 0.78
N VAL A 40 19.73 10.69 -0.42
CA VAL A 40 20.58 11.14 -1.53
C VAL A 40 21.29 12.43 -1.16
N ALA A 41 20.59 13.40 -0.57
CA ALA A 41 21.20 14.65 -0.10
C ALA A 41 22.30 14.38 0.92
N HIS A 42 22.05 13.50 1.90
CA HIS A 42 23.05 13.07 2.88
C HIS A 42 24.25 12.40 2.22
N THR A 43 24.04 11.38 1.37
CA THR A 43 25.13 10.64 0.73
C THR A 43 25.98 11.52 -0.17
N VAL A 44 25.34 12.34 -1.01
CA VAL A 44 26.04 13.30 -1.87
C VAL A 44 26.88 14.27 -1.05
N TYR A 45 26.34 14.75 0.06
CA TYR A 45 27.05 15.72 0.89
C TYR A 45 28.19 15.08 1.71
N ALA A 46 27.94 13.90 2.29
CA ALA A 46 28.94 13.16 3.07
C ALA A 46 30.11 12.69 2.20
N GLN A 47 29.83 12.29 0.96
CA GLN A 47 30.84 11.76 0.04
C GLN A 47 31.24 12.75 -1.06
N TRP A 48 30.92 14.04 -0.92
CA TRP A 48 31.09 15.03 -2.00
C TRP A 48 32.49 15.04 -2.61
N ARG A 49 33.54 14.92 -1.78
CA ARG A 49 34.94 14.90 -2.25
C ARG A 49 35.25 13.68 -3.11
N GLU A 50 34.76 12.52 -2.70
CA GLU A 50 34.95 11.24 -3.42
C GLU A 50 34.10 11.22 -4.69
N LEU A 51 32.83 11.61 -4.58
CA LEU A 51 31.91 11.73 -5.70
C LEU A 51 32.39 12.75 -6.73
N ALA A 52 32.98 13.88 -6.33
CA ALA A 52 33.58 14.84 -7.26
C ALA A 52 34.78 14.23 -8.01
N GLY A 53 35.63 13.48 -7.31
CA GLY A 53 36.74 12.73 -7.92
C GLY A 53 36.25 11.67 -8.92
N VAL A 54 35.21 10.94 -8.57
CA VAL A 54 34.59 9.90 -9.43
C VAL A 54 33.81 10.53 -10.58
N ALA A 55 33.12 11.65 -10.37
CA ALA A 55 32.35 12.37 -11.39
C ALA A 55 33.25 12.95 -12.48
N LEU A 56 34.48 13.38 -12.14
CA LEU A 56 35.49 13.78 -13.12
C LEU A 56 35.84 12.64 -14.12
N HIS A 57 35.71 11.38 -13.70
CA HIS A 57 36.07 10.21 -14.51
C HIS A 57 34.87 9.48 -15.12
N SER A 58 33.72 9.48 -14.44
CA SER A 58 32.53 8.68 -14.78
C SER A 58 31.29 9.51 -15.13
N GLY A 59 31.38 10.85 -15.01
CA GLY A 59 30.30 11.78 -15.36
C GLY A 59 29.01 11.50 -14.60
N ALA A 60 27.89 11.40 -15.34
CA ALA A 60 26.55 11.19 -14.79
C ALA A 60 26.40 9.88 -14.00
N TRP A 61 27.29 8.89 -14.20
CA TRP A 61 27.24 7.62 -13.48
C TRP A 61 27.51 7.76 -11.98
N ALA A 62 28.27 8.77 -11.56
CA ALA A 62 28.49 9.07 -10.15
C ALA A 62 27.19 9.50 -9.43
N ALA A 63 26.31 10.23 -10.13
CA ALA A 63 25.01 10.60 -9.57
C ALA A 63 24.07 9.39 -9.50
N VAL A 64 24.09 8.53 -10.52
CA VAL A 64 23.29 7.30 -10.55
C VAL A 64 23.70 6.34 -9.43
N SER A 65 25.00 6.17 -9.17
CA SER A 65 25.48 5.30 -8.10
C SER A 65 25.08 5.81 -6.71
N ALA A 66 25.12 7.13 -6.48
CA ALA A 66 24.66 7.73 -5.22
C ALA A 66 23.15 7.50 -4.99
N VAL A 67 22.33 7.61 -6.04
CA VAL A 67 20.89 7.30 -5.98
C VAL A 67 20.64 5.83 -5.70
N LEU A 68 21.35 4.92 -6.39
CA LEU A 68 21.21 3.47 -6.18
C LEU A 68 21.67 3.04 -4.78
N ALA A 69 22.79 3.58 -4.29
CA ALA A 69 23.26 3.34 -2.94
C ALA A 69 22.22 3.81 -1.91
N SER A 70 21.66 5.01 -2.10
CA SER A 70 20.60 5.56 -1.24
C SER A 70 19.34 4.69 -1.25
N ALA A 71 18.93 4.20 -2.43
CA ALA A 71 17.79 3.28 -2.56
C ALA A 71 18.04 1.95 -1.84
N GLY A 72 19.28 1.47 -1.77
CA GLY A 72 19.67 0.28 -1.00
C GLY A 72 19.28 0.37 0.48
N TYR A 73 19.47 1.53 1.12
CA TYR A 73 19.07 1.74 2.51
C TYR A 73 17.55 1.63 2.70
N LEU A 74 16.77 2.19 1.77
CA LEU A 74 15.31 2.09 1.81
C LEU A 74 14.84 0.64 1.64
N LEU A 75 15.50 -0.13 0.76
CA LEU A 75 15.20 -1.54 0.58
C LEU A 75 15.50 -2.36 1.83
N LEU A 76 16.63 -2.11 2.51
CA LEU A 76 16.94 -2.76 3.79
C LEU A 76 15.86 -2.46 4.83
N VAL A 77 15.43 -1.20 4.96
CA VAL A 77 14.36 -0.83 5.89
C VAL A 77 13.04 -1.54 5.51
N ALA A 78 12.63 -1.48 4.25
CA ALA A 78 11.34 -2.00 3.80
C ALA A 78 11.26 -3.53 3.78
N LEU A 79 12.35 -4.22 3.44
CA LEU A 79 12.34 -5.67 3.21
C LEU A 79 12.89 -6.47 4.41
N VAL A 80 13.60 -5.83 5.33
CA VAL A 80 14.19 -6.48 6.50
C VAL A 80 13.65 -5.90 7.78
N PHE A 81 13.92 -4.62 8.02
CA PHE A 81 13.58 -3.99 9.30
C PHE A 81 12.07 -4.06 9.56
N VAL A 82 11.24 -3.66 8.59
CA VAL A 82 9.79 -3.59 8.77
C VAL A 82 9.16 -4.99 9.00
N PRO A 83 9.40 -6.01 8.17
CA PRO A 83 8.85 -7.35 8.42
C PRO A 83 9.28 -7.93 9.77
N VAL A 84 10.54 -7.73 10.16
CA VAL A 84 11.07 -8.21 11.44
C VAL A 84 10.44 -7.43 12.60
N ALA A 85 10.31 -6.11 12.48
CA ALA A 85 9.66 -5.29 13.49
C ALA A 85 8.19 -5.70 13.70
N ILE A 86 7.45 -5.97 12.62
CA ILE A 86 6.07 -6.49 12.68
C ILE A 86 6.04 -7.85 13.37
N LEU A 87 6.95 -8.76 13.02
CA LEU A 87 7.02 -10.09 13.62
C LEU A 87 7.27 -9.98 15.13
N LEU A 88 8.29 -9.24 15.54
CA LEU A 88 8.66 -9.05 16.94
C LEU A 88 7.58 -8.32 17.73
N ALA A 89 6.97 -7.27 17.15
CA ALA A 89 5.85 -6.58 17.79
C ALA A 89 4.67 -7.52 18.03
N ASN A 90 4.35 -8.39 17.06
CA ASN A 90 3.28 -9.39 17.20
C ASN A 90 3.64 -10.52 18.17
N LEU A 91 4.94 -10.78 18.42
CA LEU A 91 5.38 -11.69 19.48
C LEU A 91 5.19 -11.08 20.87
N PHE A 92 5.45 -9.79 21.03
CA PHE A 92 5.22 -9.09 22.30
C PHE A 92 3.75 -8.86 22.63
N GLU A 93 2.92 -8.57 21.62
CA GLU A 93 1.48 -8.40 21.74
C GLU A 93 0.79 -9.13 20.59
N ARG A 94 0.30 -10.34 20.86
CA ARG A 94 -0.32 -11.20 19.86
C ARG A 94 -1.66 -10.61 19.42
N ARG A 95 -1.68 -9.99 18.24
CA ARG A 95 -2.88 -9.36 17.65
C ARG A 95 -3.62 -10.31 16.72
N ALA A 96 -2.89 -11.00 15.84
CA ALA A 96 -3.42 -11.96 14.89
C ALA A 96 -2.30 -12.88 14.36
N SER A 97 -2.61 -13.71 13.34
CA SER A 97 -1.57 -14.43 12.60
C SER A 97 -0.64 -13.46 11.87
N PHE A 98 0.65 -13.81 11.76
CA PHE A 98 1.66 -12.92 11.17
C PHE A 98 1.27 -12.41 9.78
N GLY A 99 0.73 -13.28 8.91
CA GLY A 99 0.31 -12.86 7.57
C GLY A 99 -0.84 -11.84 7.56
N VAL A 100 -1.72 -11.86 8.57
CA VAL A 100 -2.78 -10.84 8.71
C VAL A 100 -2.19 -9.53 9.20
N VAL A 101 -1.36 -9.55 10.24
CA VAL A 101 -0.73 -8.35 10.78
C VAL A 101 0.20 -7.71 9.75
N LEU A 102 0.97 -8.51 9.01
CA LEU A 102 1.84 -8.03 7.94
C LEU A 102 1.02 -7.29 6.87
N ARG A 103 -0.06 -7.87 6.36
CA ARG A 103 -0.91 -7.17 5.36
C ARG A 103 -1.55 -5.89 5.90
N GLN A 104 -1.91 -5.87 7.19
CA GLN A 104 -2.60 -4.73 7.79
C GLN A 104 -1.64 -3.60 8.18
N GLU A 105 -0.47 -3.93 8.70
CA GLU A 105 0.45 -2.96 9.32
C GLU A 105 1.68 -2.67 8.48
N TYR A 106 1.94 -3.40 7.39
CA TYR A 106 3.13 -3.18 6.57
C TYR A 106 3.20 -1.75 6.03
N ALA A 107 2.18 -1.28 5.32
CA ALA A 107 2.20 0.05 4.74
C ALA A 107 2.37 1.20 5.76
N PRO A 108 1.62 1.25 6.90
CA PRO A 108 1.84 2.29 7.90
C PRO A 108 3.18 2.14 8.63
N THR A 109 3.66 0.92 8.88
CA THR A 109 4.99 0.69 9.48
C THR A 109 6.11 1.14 8.55
N THR A 110 6.03 0.82 7.26
CA THR A 110 7.03 1.24 6.28
C THR A 110 7.01 2.74 6.07
N SER A 111 5.83 3.38 6.04
CA SER A 111 5.74 4.84 5.87
C SER A 111 6.34 5.58 7.07
N THR A 112 6.03 5.14 8.30
CA THR A 112 6.61 5.72 9.52
C THR A 112 8.11 5.44 9.64
N ALA A 113 8.58 4.25 9.25
CA ALA A 113 10.01 3.95 9.18
C ALA A 113 10.73 4.80 8.12
N PHE A 114 10.14 5.06 6.96
CA PHE A 114 10.73 5.97 5.97
C PHE A 114 10.80 7.41 6.46
N TYR A 115 9.80 7.91 7.19
CA TYR A 115 9.92 9.21 7.85
C TYR A 115 10.96 9.23 8.97
N ALA A 116 11.09 8.13 9.73
CA ALA A 116 12.17 7.97 10.69
C ALA A 116 13.55 8.05 10.01
N LEU A 117 13.70 7.42 8.83
CA LEU A 117 14.93 7.48 8.04
C LEU A 117 15.15 8.89 7.50
N ALA A 118 14.13 9.53 6.93
CA ALA A 118 14.18 10.91 6.45
C ALA A 118 14.63 11.89 7.55
N ALA A 119 14.03 11.80 8.74
CA ALA A 119 14.40 12.63 9.88
C ALA A 119 15.84 12.38 10.33
N ALA A 120 16.27 11.12 10.33
CA ALA A 120 17.64 10.75 10.64
C ALA A 120 18.65 11.30 9.63
N SER A 121 18.37 11.18 8.32
CA SER A 121 19.22 11.72 7.26
C SER A 121 19.30 13.25 7.33
N LEU A 122 18.19 13.92 7.64
CA LEU A 122 18.15 15.37 7.83
C LEU A 122 18.97 15.82 9.04
N LEU A 123 18.87 15.12 10.17
CA LEU A 123 19.69 15.37 11.37
C LEU A 123 21.17 15.10 11.16
N ALA A 124 21.50 14.14 10.29
CA ALA A 124 22.88 13.82 10.00
C ALA A 124 23.59 14.94 9.21
N LEU A 125 22.88 15.73 8.40
CA LEU A 125 23.48 16.80 7.58
C LEU A 125 24.35 17.81 8.36
N PRO A 126 23.89 18.43 9.46
CA PRO A 126 24.73 19.32 10.24
C PRO A 126 25.93 18.61 10.89
N LEU A 127 25.81 17.32 11.25
CA LEU A 127 26.92 16.53 11.76
C LEU A 127 27.97 16.25 10.67
N VAL A 128 27.52 15.91 9.47
CA VAL A 128 28.38 15.78 8.28
C VAL A 128 29.12 17.10 8.02
N TYR A 129 28.42 18.23 8.10
CA TYR A 129 29.04 19.55 7.90
C TYR A 129 30.14 19.80 8.92
N ALA A 130 29.86 19.59 10.21
CA ALA A 130 30.83 19.78 11.28
C ALA A 130 32.06 18.87 11.10
N ALA A 131 31.85 17.60 10.73
CA ALA A 131 32.94 16.66 10.50
C ALA A 131 33.79 17.04 9.28
N ASN A 132 33.14 17.43 8.17
CA ASN A 132 33.84 17.89 6.98
C ASN A 132 34.65 19.18 7.26
N ALA A 133 34.11 20.10 8.05
CA ALA A 133 34.80 21.31 8.49
C ALA A 133 36.00 21.00 9.40
N ALA A 134 35.89 19.96 10.24
CA ALA A 134 36.99 19.44 11.06
C ALA A 134 37.99 18.57 10.26
N GLY A 135 37.78 18.36 8.96
CA GLY A 135 38.63 17.49 8.13
C GLY A 135 38.49 16.00 8.42
N ILE A 136 37.45 15.59 9.14
CA ILE A 136 37.17 14.20 9.52
C ILE A 136 36.38 13.56 8.37
N ASN A 137 37.02 12.67 7.62
CA ASN A 137 36.39 11.83 6.61
C ASN A 137 36.77 10.35 6.80
N GLU A 138 36.07 9.43 6.12
CA GLU A 138 36.29 7.98 6.25
C GLU A 138 37.76 7.60 6.01
N ALA A 139 38.39 8.17 4.98
CA ALA A 139 39.80 7.93 4.68
C ALA A 139 40.76 8.40 5.79
N ALA A 140 40.51 9.58 6.39
CA ALA A 140 41.33 10.09 7.49
C ALA A 140 41.16 9.24 8.76
N VAL A 141 39.94 8.80 9.06
CA VAL A 141 39.70 7.97 10.23
C VAL A 141 40.31 6.59 10.05
N MET A 142 40.21 5.97 8.87
CA MET A 142 40.88 4.71 8.59
C MET A 142 42.41 4.81 8.72
N LYS A 143 43.01 5.89 8.21
CA LYS A 143 44.45 6.15 8.43
C LYS A 143 44.79 6.28 9.92
N SER A 144 43.96 7.00 10.67
CA SER A 144 44.14 7.18 12.10
C SER A 144 43.95 5.87 12.90
N LEU A 145 43.01 5.01 12.50
CA LEU A 145 42.79 3.67 13.07
C LEU A 145 44.00 2.77 12.87
N VAL A 146 44.56 2.74 11.65
CA VAL A 146 45.78 1.97 11.36
C VAL A 146 46.95 2.50 12.18
N ALA A 147 47.12 3.82 12.27
CA ALA A 147 48.17 4.43 13.08
C ALA A 147 48.02 4.09 14.57
N ALA A 148 46.82 4.23 15.15
CA ALA A 148 46.58 3.87 16.55
C ALA A 148 46.74 2.36 16.81
N GLN A 149 46.36 1.51 15.86
CA GLN A 149 46.60 0.07 15.96
C GLN A 149 48.10 -0.24 15.98
N GLN A 150 48.90 0.43 15.15
CA GLN A 150 50.35 0.31 15.15
C GLN A 150 50.96 0.81 16.46
N THR A 151 50.53 1.97 16.96
CA THR A 151 50.98 2.52 18.25
C THR A 151 50.64 1.57 19.41
N ALA A 152 49.42 1.03 19.44
CA ALA A 152 49.01 0.04 20.45
C ALA A 152 49.86 -1.23 20.38
N GLN A 153 50.17 -1.73 19.17
CA GLN A 153 51.04 -2.89 19.00
C GLN A 153 52.49 -2.61 19.43
N GLN A 154 53.00 -1.38 19.22
CA GLN A 154 54.32 -0.98 19.68
C GLN A 154 54.40 -0.93 21.21
N VAL A 155 53.40 -0.34 21.88
CA VAL A 155 53.31 -0.29 23.35
C VAL A 155 53.24 -1.69 23.95
N LEU A 156 52.49 -2.60 23.33
CA LEU A 156 52.39 -4.00 23.77
C LEU A 156 53.70 -4.79 23.57
N ARG A 157 54.46 -4.50 22.51
CA ARG A 157 55.73 -5.19 22.23
C ARG A 157 56.88 -4.69 23.10
N ASN A 158 56.95 -3.39 23.35
CA ASN A 158 58.01 -2.74 24.14
C ASN A 158 57.38 -1.91 25.27
N PRO A 159 56.94 -2.55 26.37
CA PRO A 159 56.33 -1.83 27.48
C PRO A 159 57.35 -0.94 28.20
N THR A 160 57.05 0.35 28.30
CA THR A 160 57.82 1.33 29.07
C THR A 160 57.43 1.26 30.56
N PRO A 161 58.36 1.52 31.51
CA PRO A 161 58.09 1.45 32.94
C PRO A 161 56.98 2.40 33.40
N ASP A 162 56.87 3.57 32.75
CA ASP A 162 55.91 4.63 33.07
C ASP A 162 54.57 4.48 32.33
N GLY A 163 54.37 3.39 31.58
CA GLY A 163 53.20 3.19 30.72
C GLY A 163 53.24 4.00 29.42
N PRO A 164 52.13 4.04 28.64
CA PRO A 164 52.06 4.76 27.37
C PRO A 164 52.21 6.28 27.57
N THR A 165 52.94 6.94 26.67
CA THR A 165 53.16 8.39 26.76
C THR A 165 51.87 9.17 26.53
N GLN A 166 51.83 10.42 27.02
CA GLN A 166 50.68 11.31 26.82
C GLN A 166 50.33 11.50 25.33
N GLU A 167 51.35 11.51 24.46
CA GLU A 167 51.17 11.61 23.02
C GLU A 167 50.52 10.34 22.43
N GLN A 168 50.96 9.16 22.88
CA GLN A 168 50.33 7.88 22.50
C GLN A 168 48.88 7.80 22.98
N MET A 169 48.61 8.25 24.21
CA MET A 169 47.25 8.33 24.75
C MET A 169 46.37 9.31 23.97
N ASN A 170 46.87 10.49 23.62
CA ASN A 170 46.14 11.49 22.83
C ASN A 170 45.86 11.00 21.40
N GLN A 171 46.79 10.25 20.79
CA GLN A 171 46.56 9.60 19.50
C GLN A 171 45.45 8.55 19.59
N MET A 172 45.49 7.68 20.61
CA MET A 172 44.46 6.65 20.80
C MET A 172 43.07 7.24 21.09
N THR A 173 42.98 8.27 21.94
CA THR A 173 41.70 8.93 22.25
C THR A 173 41.16 9.75 21.08
N GLY A 174 42.02 10.41 20.30
CA GLY A 174 41.63 11.12 19.08
C GLY A 174 40.99 10.21 18.04
N VAL A 175 41.50 8.99 17.88
CA VAL A 175 40.92 7.97 16.98
C VAL A 175 39.54 7.52 17.46
N LEU A 176 39.38 7.24 18.75
CA LEU A 176 38.08 6.88 19.32
C LEU A 176 37.04 7.99 19.11
N THR A 177 37.46 9.24 19.32
CA THR A 177 36.59 10.42 19.13
C THR A 177 36.16 10.56 17.67
N ASN A 178 37.10 10.44 16.72
CA ASN A 178 36.82 10.54 15.30
C ASN A 178 35.98 9.36 14.78
N ALA A 179 36.23 8.15 15.28
CA ALA A 179 35.45 6.96 14.95
C ALA A 179 34.01 7.08 15.49
N LEU A 180 33.83 7.59 16.71
CA LEU A 180 32.52 7.86 17.30
C LEU A 180 31.76 8.93 16.50
N LEU A 181 32.43 10.00 16.08
CA LEU A 181 31.85 11.04 15.23
C LEU A 181 31.38 10.48 13.88
N LEU A 182 32.21 9.66 13.21
CA LEU A 182 31.79 8.99 11.96
C LEU A 182 30.59 8.08 12.17
N LEU A 183 30.53 7.37 13.29
CA LEU A 183 29.42 6.51 13.65
C LEU A 183 28.12 7.33 13.83
N LEU A 184 28.19 8.46 14.52
CA LEU A 184 27.05 9.38 14.74
C LEU A 184 26.53 10.05 13.46
N ILE A 185 27.36 10.15 12.42
CA ILE A 185 27.02 10.75 11.13
C ILE A 185 26.20 9.81 10.24
N GLN A 186 26.18 8.50 10.55
CA GLN A 186 25.46 7.52 9.75
C GLN A 186 23.94 7.58 10.04
N PRO A 187 23.09 7.81 9.02
CA PRO A 187 21.64 7.93 9.19
C PRO A 187 21.00 6.70 9.84
N LEU A 188 21.56 5.50 9.63
CA LEU A 188 21.05 4.25 10.23
C LEU A 188 21.09 4.25 11.77
N ILE A 189 22.03 4.96 12.37
CA ILE A 189 22.17 5.02 13.83
C ILE A 189 21.15 6.00 14.40
N LEU A 190 21.04 7.18 13.79
CA LEU A 190 20.00 8.16 14.15
C LEU A 190 18.59 7.63 13.84
N PHE A 191 18.46 6.77 12.82
CA PHE A 191 17.21 6.09 12.48
C PHE A 191 16.70 5.26 13.65
N SER A 192 17.57 4.57 14.40
CA SER A 192 17.14 3.74 15.53
C SER A 192 16.35 4.54 16.58
N LEU A 193 16.73 5.80 16.84
CA LEU A 193 16.04 6.68 17.78
C LEU A 193 14.61 7.00 17.32
N TRP A 194 14.44 7.36 16.06
CA TRP A 194 13.11 7.62 15.49
C TRP A 194 12.30 6.35 15.24
N ALA A 195 12.96 5.24 14.95
CA ALA A 195 12.33 3.94 14.75
C ALA A 195 11.62 3.46 16.01
N VAL A 196 12.14 3.78 17.21
CA VAL A 196 11.44 3.48 18.48
C VAL A 196 10.11 4.22 18.56
N ALA A 197 10.08 5.50 18.18
CA ALA A 197 8.84 6.27 18.12
C ALA A 197 7.87 5.71 17.05
N ALA A 198 8.38 5.34 15.87
CA ALA A 198 7.57 4.72 14.82
C ALA A 198 6.92 3.41 15.29
N VAL A 199 7.71 2.47 15.81
CA VAL A 199 7.22 1.18 16.31
C VAL A 199 6.22 1.37 17.44
N ARG A 200 6.51 2.29 18.38
CA ARG A 200 5.61 2.62 19.47
C ARG A 200 4.26 3.10 18.96
N GLU A 201 4.24 4.04 18.02
CA GLU A 201 2.99 4.61 17.52
C GLU A 201 2.20 3.61 16.67
N VAL A 202 2.86 2.85 15.80
CA VAL A 202 2.17 1.89 14.93
C VAL A 202 1.58 0.74 15.75
N PHE A 203 2.39 0.13 16.63
CA PHE A 203 1.98 -1.05 17.39
C PHE A 203 1.43 -0.71 18.78
N ARG A 204 1.31 0.58 19.14
CA ARG A 204 0.82 1.04 20.46
C ARG A 204 1.49 0.35 21.64
N LEU A 205 2.75 -0.02 21.49
CA LEU A 205 3.51 -0.76 22.50
C LEU A 205 4.00 0.18 23.60
N SER A 206 4.36 -0.38 24.75
CA SER A 206 5.16 0.37 25.74
C SER A 206 6.53 0.75 25.15
N TRP A 207 7.15 1.78 25.72
CA TRP A 207 8.43 2.27 25.22
C TRP A 207 9.55 1.22 25.32
N TRP A 208 9.57 0.40 26.38
CA TRP A 208 10.53 -0.68 26.55
C TRP A 208 10.36 -1.79 25.51
N LYS A 209 9.12 -2.22 25.24
CA LYS A 209 8.83 -3.20 24.19
C LYS A 209 9.24 -2.66 22.81
N SER A 210 8.94 -1.38 22.54
CA SER A 210 9.31 -0.72 21.29
C SER A 210 10.83 -0.66 21.11
N LEU A 211 11.56 -0.32 22.17
CA LEU A 211 13.01 -0.34 22.19
C LEU A 211 13.56 -1.74 21.90
N ALA A 212 13.04 -2.78 22.57
CA ALA A 212 13.46 -4.16 22.33
C ALA A 212 13.21 -4.60 20.88
N VAL A 213 12.04 -4.28 20.32
CA VAL A 213 11.72 -4.56 18.91
C VAL A 213 12.73 -3.89 18.00
N VAL A 214 13.03 -2.61 18.19
CA VAL A 214 13.98 -1.89 17.32
C VAL A 214 15.39 -2.46 17.44
N VAL A 215 15.88 -2.68 18.66
CA VAL A 215 17.23 -3.23 18.88
C VAL A 215 17.37 -4.60 18.21
N LEU A 216 16.41 -5.51 18.42
CA LEU A 216 16.43 -6.85 17.83
C LEU A 216 16.31 -6.79 16.30
N SER A 217 15.42 -5.96 15.77
CA SER A 217 15.28 -5.74 14.32
C SER A 217 16.55 -5.19 13.70
N THR A 218 17.20 -4.24 14.36
CA THR A 218 18.46 -3.65 13.87
C THR A 218 19.60 -4.65 13.92
N VAL A 219 19.75 -5.44 15.00
CA VAL A 219 20.75 -6.50 15.08
C VAL A 219 20.55 -7.52 13.97
N LEU A 220 19.33 -7.98 13.76
CA LEU A 220 19.03 -8.95 12.70
C LEU A 220 19.26 -8.35 11.30
N MET A 221 18.90 -7.09 11.11
CA MET A 221 19.17 -6.36 9.87
C MET A 221 20.68 -6.24 9.61
N SER A 222 21.50 -5.94 10.62
CA SER A 222 22.96 -5.87 10.49
C SER A 222 23.57 -7.22 10.10
N VAL A 223 23.04 -8.33 10.62
CA VAL A 223 23.49 -9.69 10.26
C VAL A 223 23.08 -10.06 8.83
N LEU A 224 21.86 -9.68 8.41
CA LEU A 224 21.33 -10.00 7.08
C LEU A 224 21.82 -9.04 5.98
N SER A 225 22.26 -7.83 6.34
CA SER A 225 22.66 -6.78 5.41
C SER A 225 23.73 -7.21 4.41
N PRO A 226 24.81 -7.94 4.76
CA PRO A 226 25.84 -8.33 3.79
C PRO A 226 25.31 -9.29 2.72
N VAL A 227 24.48 -10.26 3.13
CA VAL A 227 23.87 -11.24 2.23
C VAL A 227 22.89 -10.54 1.28
N LEU A 228 22.07 -9.65 1.83
CA LEU A 228 21.11 -8.89 1.05
C LEU A 228 21.79 -7.90 0.11
N PHE A 229 22.87 -7.25 0.55
CA PHE A 229 23.67 -6.38 -0.31
C PHE A 229 24.20 -7.15 -1.53
N LEU A 230 24.66 -8.38 -1.35
CA LEU A 230 25.12 -9.24 -2.46
C LEU A 230 23.97 -9.57 -3.43
N ILE A 231 22.79 -9.88 -2.91
CA ILE A 231 21.59 -10.14 -3.71
C ILE A 231 21.13 -8.87 -4.45
N PHE A 232 21.00 -7.75 -3.74
CA PHE A 232 20.49 -6.49 -4.30
C PHE A 232 21.48 -5.83 -5.26
N SER A 233 22.78 -5.91 -5.00
CA SER A 233 23.78 -5.40 -5.94
C SER A 233 23.76 -6.18 -7.26
N ALA A 234 23.61 -7.50 -7.22
CA ALA A 234 23.40 -8.32 -8.41
C ALA A 234 22.08 -7.98 -9.12
N LEU A 235 21.00 -7.72 -8.36
CA LEU A 235 19.70 -7.34 -8.90
C LEU A 235 19.69 -5.96 -9.55
N LEU A 236 20.26 -4.96 -8.89
CA LEU A 236 20.31 -3.57 -9.35
C LEU A 236 21.33 -3.38 -10.49
N GLY A 237 22.37 -4.23 -10.54
CA GLY A 237 23.33 -4.25 -11.64
C GLY A 237 22.81 -4.89 -12.93
N ALA A 238 21.69 -5.62 -12.86
CA ALA A 238 21.09 -6.30 -14.01
C ALA A 238 19.81 -5.58 -14.47
N PRO A 239 19.84 -4.82 -15.59
CA PRO A 239 18.69 -4.01 -16.02
C PRO A 239 17.40 -4.83 -16.25
N PHE A 240 17.54 -6.10 -16.64
CA PHE A 240 16.42 -7.03 -16.78
C PHE A 240 15.80 -7.43 -15.42
N LEU A 241 16.62 -7.67 -14.39
CA LEU A 241 16.12 -8.02 -13.05
C LEU A 241 15.44 -6.83 -12.38
N VAL A 242 15.96 -5.61 -12.60
CA VAL A 242 15.29 -4.39 -12.15
C VAL A 242 13.89 -4.27 -12.75
N LEU A 243 13.76 -4.52 -14.06
CA LEU A 243 12.47 -4.47 -14.75
C LEU A 243 11.53 -5.59 -14.27
N LEU A 244 12.04 -6.81 -14.10
CA LEU A 244 11.28 -7.94 -13.54
C LEU A 244 10.74 -7.60 -12.14
N VAL A 245 11.60 -7.13 -11.25
CA VAL A 245 11.23 -6.74 -9.89
C VAL A 245 10.26 -5.58 -9.90
N PHE A 246 10.43 -4.61 -10.79
CA PHE A 246 9.46 -3.53 -10.96
C PHE A 246 8.06 -4.07 -11.33
N PHE A 247 7.95 -5.03 -12.26
CA PHE A 247 6.66 -5.62 -12.63
C PHE A 247 6.03 -6.42 -11.49
N VAL A 248 6.82 -7.22 -10.78
CA VAL A 248 6.35 -8.01 -9.63
C VAL A 248 5.91 -7.09 -8.48
N LEU A 249 6.73 -6.10 -8.13
CA LEU A 249 6.42 -5.13 -7.09
C LEU A 249 5.26 -4.23 -7.50
N ARG A 250 5.10 -3.87 -8.78
CA ARG A 250 3.98 -3.04 -9.24
C ARG A 250 2.63 -3.67 -8.91
N GLY A 251 2.50 -4.99 -9.08
CA GLY A 251 1.27 -5.72 -8.72
C GLY A 251 1.00 -5.66 -7.21
N TYR A 252 2.01 -6.04 -6.41
CA TYR A 252 1.91 -6.07 -4.95
C TYR A 252 1.72 -4.68 -4.32
N VAL A 253 2.51 -3.69 -4.75
CA VAL A 253 2.38 -2.29 -4.32
C VAL A 253 1.02 -1.75 -4.76
N GLY A 254 0.52 -2.10 -5.94
CA GLY A 254 -0.81 -1.73 -6.39
C GLY A 254 -1.92 -2.24 -5.47
N GLU A 255 -1.82 -3.48 -4.96
CA GLU A 255 -2.76 -4.01 -3.97
C GLU A 255 -2.64 -3.33 -2.60
N LEU A 256 -1.40 -3.13 -2.14
CA LEU A 256 -1.12 -2.48 -0.87
C LEU A 256 -1.60 -1.02 -0.86
N MET A 257 -1.40 -0.30 -1.96
CA MET A 257 -1.84 1.09 -2.15
C MET A 257 -3.37 1.19 -2.26
N ARG A 258 -4.03 0.23 -2.91
CA ARG A 258 -5.51 0.15 -2.91
C ARG A 258 -6.06 -0.02 -1.49
N GLY A 259 -5.44 -0.88 -0.67
CA GLY A 259 -5.83 -1.04 0.74
C GLY A 259 -5.63 0.23 1.58
N GLN A 260 -4.52 0.95 1.37
CA GLN A 260 -4.23 2.24 2.00
C GLN A 260 -5.26 3.32 1.59
N GLN A 261 -5.53 3.47 0.29
CA GLN A 261 -6.52 4.40 -0.22
C GLN A 261 -7.94 4.09 0.30
N ALA A 262 -8.30 2.81 0.38
CA ALA A 262 -9.59 2.40 0.94
C ALA A 262 -9.72 2.77 2.42
N ARG A 263 -8.65 2.65 3.22
CA ARG A 263 -8.64 3.09 4.63
C ARG A 263 -8.69 4.61 4.77
N ALA A 264 -7.93 5.33 3.96
CA ALA A 264 -7.94 6.79 3.96
C ALA A 264 -9.32 7.33 3.58
N SER A 265 -9.91 6.80 2.50
CA SER A 265 -11.26 7.13 2.05
C SER A 265 -12.31 6.79 3.11
N PHE A 266 -12.21 5.62 3.75
CA PHE A 266 -13.10 5.26 4.86
C PHE A 266 -13.04 6.26 6.01
N ARG A 267 -11.83 6.64 6.43
CA ARG A 267 -11.63 7.60 7.51
C ARG A 267 -12.14 8.99 7.13
N GLN A 268 -11.87 9.45 5.91
CA GLN A 268 -12.33 10.74 5.41
C GLN A 268 -13.86 10.81 5.37
N ASN A 269 -14.53 9.79 4.82
CA ASN A 269 -15.98 9.76 4.77
C ASN A 269 -16.60 9.60 6.15
N LEU A 270 -15.94 8.88 7.07
CA LEU A 270 -16.36 8.80 8.46
C LEU A 270 -16.25 10.17 9.15
N GLU A 271 -15.14 10.88 8.96
CA GLU A 271 -14.94 12.23 9.48
C GLU A 271 -15.99 13.21 8.92
N ALA A 272 -16.22 13.18 7.60
CA ALA A 272 -17.27 13.96 6.94
C ALA A 272 -18.66 13.67 7.54
N ALA A 273 -19.01 12.39 7.70
CA ALA A 273 -20.28 11.99 8.32
C ALA A 273 -20.37 12.36 9.81
N THR A 274 -19.25 12.50 10.52
CA THR A 274 -19.24 12.98 11.92
C THR A 274 -19.35 14.50 12.03
N LEU A 275 -18.70 15.23 11.12
CA LEU A 275 -18.71 16.70 11.09
C LEU A 275 -20.04 17.23 10.54
N ASN A 276 -20.58 16.57 9.52
CA ASN A 276 -21.89 16.82 8.95
C ASN A 276 -22.70 15.51 8.85
N PRO A 277 -23.51 15.18 9.87
CA PRO A 277 -24.35 13.99 9.85
C PRO A 277 -25.41 13.96 8.74
N ALA A 278 -25.68 15.10 8.09
CA ALA A 278 -26.62 15.27 6.99
C ALA A 278 -25.94 15.30 5.61
N ASP A 279 -24.71 14.78 5.49
CA ASP A 279 -24.04 14.59 4.19
C ASP A 279 -24.42 13.22 3.59
N ALA A 280 -25.36 13.21 2.64
CA ALA A 280 -25.81 11.98 1.97
C ALA A 280 -24.67 11.27 1.22
N SER A 281 -23.81 12.03 0.52
CA SER A 281 -22.69 11.49 -0.24
C SER A 281 -21.64 10.81 0.64
N ALA A 282 -21.38 11.35 1.85
CA ALA A 282 -20.50 10.70 2.82
C ALA A 282 -21.04 9.33 3.28
N HIS A 283 -22.34 9.24 3.58
CA HIS A 283 -22.97 7.95 3.93
C HIS A 283 -23.00 6.99 2.75
N TYR A 284 -23.30 7.46 1.53
CA TYR A 284 -23.23 6.64 0.31
C TYR A 284 -21.83 6.05 0.10
N ASN A 285 -20.78 6.88 0.18
CA ASN A 285 -19.40 6.43 0.03
C ASN A 285 -18.98 5.44 1.13
N LEU A 286 -19.41 5.64 2.39
CA LEU A 286 -19.21 4.64 3.45
C LEU A 286 -19.91 3.32 3.13
N GLY A 287 -21.13 3.37 2.59
CA GLY A 287 -21.86 2.19 2.14
C GLY A 287 -21.11 1.41 1.06
N LEU A 288 -20.54 2.10 0.05
CA LEU A 288 -19.73 1.47 -0.99
C LEU A 288 -18.48 0.79 -0.41
N LEU A 289 -17.85 1.39 0.59
CA LEU A 289 -16.67 0.81 1.26
C LEU A 289 -17.03 -0.44 2.07
N HIS A 290 -18.18 -0.45 2.75
CA HIS A 290 -18.70 -1.65 3.41
C HIS A 290 -19.08 -2.74 2.39
N MET A 291 -19.67 -2.38 1.24
CA MET A 291 -19.94 -3.31 0.13
C MET A 291 -18.67 -3.99 -0.39
N GLN A 292 -17.59 -3.24 -0.58
CA GLN A 292 -16.30 -3.80 -1.00
C GLN A 292 -15.73 -4.80 0.01
N ARG A 293 -16.01 -4.59 1.31
CA ARG A 293 -15.65 -5.52 2.40
C ARG A 293 -16.63 -6.68 2.57
N LYS A 294 -17.72 -6.71 1.80
CA LYS A 294 -18.84 -7.67 1.92
C LYS A 294 -19.57 -7.57 3.27
N GLU A 295 -19.49 -6.41 3.91
CA GLU A 295 -20.19 -6.05 5.14
C GLU A 295 -21.58 -5.52 4.76
N TYR A 296 -22.48 -6.42 4.33
CA TYR A 296 -23.73 -6.05 3.66
C TYR A 296 -24.74 -5.33 4.55
N GLU A 297 -24.79 -5.65 5.85
CA GLU A 297 -25.72 -4.99 6.78
C GLU A 297 -25.26 -3.57 7.12
N GLU A 298 -23.96 -3.39 7.36
CA GLU A 298 -23.35 -2.08 7.58
C GLU A 298 -23.49 -1.20 6.33
N ALA A 299 -23.28 -1.79 5.15
CA ALA A 299 -23.52 -1.11 3.88
C ALA A 299 -24.98 -0.67 3.75
N ARG A 300 -25.93 -1.56 4.03
CA ARG A 300 -27.37 -1.27 3.99
C ARG A 300 -27.72 -0.11 4.91
N ALA A 301 -27.25 -0.13 6.16
CA ALA A 301 -27.52 0.95 7.11
C ALA A 301 -27.00 2.31 6.61
N ARG A 302 -25.83 2.33 5.98
CA ARG A 302 -25.25 3.56 5.41
C ARG A 302 -26.02 4.05 4.19
N PHE A 303 -26.41 3.16 3.28
CA PHE A 303 -27.22 3.56 2.12
C PHE A 303 -28.63 4.00 2.50
N LEU A 304 -29.28 3.34 3.47
CA LEU A 304 -30.56 3.80 4.02
C LEU A 304 -30.42 5.21 4.58
N ARG A 305 -29.34 5.48 5.32
CA ARG A 305 -29.10 6.82 5.85
C ARG A 305 -28.90 7.86 4.75
N ALA A 306 -28.21 7.49 3.66
CA ALA A 306 -28.07 8.38 2.51
C ALA A 306 -29.43 8.73 1.89
N VAL A 307 -30.31 7.74 1.68
CA VAL A 307 -31.66 7.93 1.14
C VAL A 307 -32.58 8.70 2.10
N GLU A 308 -32.43 8.53 3.42
CA GLU A 308 -33.17 9.32 4.42
C GLU A 308 -32.81 10.81 4.40
N ILE A 309 -31.56 11.14 4.04
CA ILE A 309 -31.05 12.51 3.97
C ILE A 309 -31.41 13.13 2.62
N ASP A 310 -31.09 12.41 1.55
CA ASP A 310 -31.40 12.79 0.19
C ASP A 310 -32.19 11.66 -0.47
N ALA A 311 -33.51 11.86 -0.53
CA ALA A 311 -34.41 10.90 -1.15
C ALA A 311 -34.16 10.75 -2.66
N GLU A 312 -33.43 11.67 -3.30
CA GLU A 312 -33.11 11.67 -4.74
C GLU A 312 -31.81 10.95 -5.09
N GLU A 313 -31.06 10.46 -4.09
CA GLU A 313 -29.83 9.69 -4.27
C GLU A 313 -30.12 8.31 -4.91
N THR A 314 -30.21 8.32 -6.23
CA THR A 314 -30.66 7.20 -7.06
C THR A 314 -29.65 6.05 -7.01
N ASP A 315 -28.36 6.37 -6.91
CA ASP A 315 -27.31 5.36 -6.79
C ASP A 315 -27.39 4.60 -5.46
N ALA A 316 -27.82 5.23 -4.36
CA ALA A 316 -28.04 4.55 -3.09
C ALA A 316 -29.21 3.55 -3.18
N HIS A 317 -30.30 3.91 -3.86
CA HIS A 317 -31.39 2.98 -4.15
C HIS A 317 -30.93 1.78 -4.98
N TYR A 318 -30.07 1.99 -5.99
CA TYR A 318 -29.50 0.89 -6.76
C TYR A 318 -28.68 -0.07 -5.89
N GLN A 319 -27.82 0.45 -4.99
CA GLN A 319 -27.04 -0.41 -4.09
C GLN A 319 -27.92 -1.13 -3.06
N LEU A 320 -28.96 -0.49 -2.53
CA LEU A 320 -29.94 -1.12 -1.64
C LEU A 320 -30.66 -2.28 -2.33
N GLY A 321 -31.11 -2.08 -3.57
CA GLY A 321 -31.73 -3.14 -4.38
C GLY A 321 -30.80 -4.33 -4.60
N ARG A 322 -29.52 -4.07 -4.88
CA ARG A 322 -28.49 -5.12 -5.02
C ARG A 322 -28.28 -5.89 -3.71
N ILE A 323 -28.18 -5.20 -2.58
CA ILE A 323 -28.03 -5.84 -1.27
C ILE A 323 -29.26 -6.70 -0.96
N ALA A 324 -30.47 -6.16 -1.15
CA ALA A 324 -31.72 -6.89 -0.91
C ALA A 324 -31.80 -8.16 -1.77
N ARG A 325 -31.39 -8.09 -3.05
CA ARG A 325 -31.32 -9.26 -3.94
C ARG A 325 -30.32 -10.31 -3.45
N ILE A 326 -29.11 -9.89 -3.03
CA ILE A 326 -28.10 -10.80 -2.45
C ILE A 326 -28.63 -11.49 -1.20
N GLN A 327 -29.42 -10.78 -0.38
CA GLN A 327 -30.04 -11.30 0.84
C GLN A 327 -31.32 -12.12 0.58
N GLY A 328 -31.76 -12.26 -0.68
CA GLY A 328 -33.01 -12.96 -1.03
C GLY A 328 -34.28 -12.19 -0.67
N LYS A 329 -34.19 -10.92 -0.28
CA LYS A 329 -35.32 -10.03 -0.02
C LYS A 329 -35.83 -9.44 -1.34
N LEU A 330 -36.38 -10.32 -2.18
CA LEU A 330 -36.74 -9.99 -3.57
C LEU A 330 -37.80 -8.87 -3.69
N PRO A 331 -38.84 -8.79 -2.83
CA PRO A 331 -39.79 -7.67 -2.88
C PRO A 331 -39.13 -6.31 -2.59
N GLU A 332 -38.27 -6.23 -1.56
CA GLU A 332 -37.50 -5.01 -1.24
C GLU A 332 -36.58 -4.62 -2.40
N ALA A 333 -35.95 -5.61 -3.05
CA ALA A 333 -35.08 -5.36 -4.20
C ALA A 333 -35.85 -4.75 -5.38
N ILE A 334 -37.04 -5.28 -5.69
CA ILE A 334 -37.91 -4.77 -6.75
C ILE A 334 -38.35 -3.33 -6.44
N GLU A 335 -38.73 -3.04 -5.20
CA GLU A 335 -39.13 -1.69 -4.79
C GLU A 335 -37.97 -0.67 -4.98
N HIS A 336 -36.78 -1.00 -4.49
CA HIS A 336 -35.62 -0.13 -4.62
C HIS A 336 -35.18 0.05 -6.07
N PHE A 337 -35.17 -1.00 -6.89
CA PHE A 337 -34.89 -0.83 -8.32
C PHE A 337 -36.00 -0.06 -9.05
N GLY A 338 -37.25 -0.17 -8.59
CA GLY A 338 -38.37 0.64 -9.09
C GLY A 338 -38.14 2.14 -8.87
N GLN A 339 -37.60 2.53 -7.71
CA GLN A 339 -37.21 3.93 -7.44
C GLN A 339 -36.14 4.43 -8.41
N VAL A 340 -35.19 3.57 -8.79
CA VAL A 340 -34.13 3.91 -9.76
C VAL A 340 -34.71 4.15 -11.14
N VAL A 341 -35.52 3.21 -11.61
CA VAL A 341 -36.12 3.25 -12.95
C VAL A 341 -37.11 4.40 -13.12
N ALA A 342 -37.88 4.73 -12.08
CA ALA A 342 -38.90 5.76 -12.14
C ALA A 342 -38.33 7.19 -12.25
N ARG A 343 -37.10 7.41 -11.78
CA ARG A 343 -36.50 8.74 -11.68
C ARG A 343 -35.54 9.06 -12.81
N ASP A 344 -34.98 8.02 -13.42
CA ASP A 344 -33.93 8.20 -14.42
C ASP A 344 -34.26 7.49 -15.75
N GLU A 345 -35.31 7.97 -16.43
CA GLU A 345 -35.65 7.51 -17.79
C GLU A 345 -34.57 7.90 -18.83
N ALA A 346 -33.65 8.83 -18.49
CA ALA A 346 -32.75 9.48 -19.44
C ALA A 346 -31.25 9.16 -19.25
N HIS A 347 -30.75 8.79 -18.06
CA HIS A 347 -29.33 8.46 -17.86
C HIS A 347 -29.05 6.95 -17.77
N SER A 348 -28.15 6.51 -18.65
CA SER A 348 -26.97 5.63 -18.48
C SER A 348 -27.04 4.30 -17.68
N GLN A 349 -28.06 3.99 -16.88
CA GLN A 349 -28.14 2.77 -16.07
C GLN A 349 -29.02 1.69 -16.72
N HIS A 350 -28.88 1.44 -18.03
CA HIS A 350 -29.58 0.33 -18.70
C HIS A 350 -29.35 -1.02 -17.99
N GLU A 351 -28.21 -1.16 -17.31
CA GLU A 351 -27.86 -2.31 -16.47
C GLU A 351 -28.88 -2.58 -15.35
N VAL A 352 -29.62 -1.56 -14.88
CA VAL A 352 -30.67 -1.71 -13.86
C VAL A 352 -31.81 -2.57 -14.38
N TRP A 353 -32.24 -2.40 -15.64
CA TRP A 353 -33.31 -3.24 -16.22
C TRP A 353 -32.94 -4.72 -16.26
N ARG A 354 -31.65 -5.03 -16.44
CA ARG A 354 -31.14 -6.40 -16.33
C ARG A 354 -31.18 -6.90 -14.89
N GLU A 355 -30.80 -6.09 -13.90
CA GLU A 355 -30.91 -6.45 -12.48
C GLU A 355 -32.37 -6.62 -12.04
N VAL A 356 -33.28 -5.76 -12.49
CA VAL A 356 -34.74 -5.89 -12.29
C VAL A 356 -35.25 -7.20 -12.88
N GLY A 357 -34.93 -7.47 -14.14
CA GLY A 357 -35.30 -8.71 -14.81
C GLY A 357 -34.77 -9.96 -14.11
N ALA A 358 -33.50 -9.94 -13.68
CA ALA A 358 -32.90 -11.01 -12.89
C ALA A 358 -33.56 -11.18 -11.52
N THR A 359 -34.00 -10.09 -10.89
CA THR A 359 -34.71 -10.13 -9.60
C THR A 359 -36.10 -10.74 -9.75
N TYR A 360 -36.86 -10.34 -10.77
CA TYR A 360 -38.15 -10.94 -11.09
C TYR A 360 -38.03 -12.43 -11.45
N LEU A 361 -36.99 -12.82 -12.19
CA LEU A 361 -36.69 -14.23 -12.45
C LEU A 361 -36.47 -15.02 -11.15
N ALA A 362 -35.68 -14.47 -10.23
CA ALA A 362 -35.44 -15.08 -8.93
C ALA A 362 -36.73 -15.16 -8.09
N ALA A 363 -37.65 -14.21 -8.27
CA ALA A 363 -38.96 -14.18 -7.60
C ALA A 363 -40.00 -15.11 -8.25
N GLY A 364 -39.67 -15.75 -9.38
CA GLY A 364 -40.61 -16.57 -10.16
C GLY A 364 -41.63 -15.76 -10.97
N GLN A 365 -41.49 -14.43 -11.01
CA GLN A 365 -42.35 -13.52 -11.76
C GLN A 365 -41.86 -13.43 -13.22
N PHE A 366 -42.02 -14.52 -13.97
CA PHE A 366 -41.41 -14.68 -15.29
C PHE A 366 -41.96 -13.70 -16.35
N ALA A 367 -43.22 -13.28 -16.23
CA ALA A 367 -43.82 -12.32 -17.16
C ALA A 367 -43.22 -10.91 -17.00
N ASP A 368 -43.08 -10.45 -15.76
CA ASP A 368 -42.48 -9.15 -15.41
C ASP A 368 -40.98 -9.15 -15.73
N ALA A 369 -40.30 -10.27 -15.45
CA ALA A 369 -38.92 -10.48 -15.86
C ALA A 369 -38.72 -10.30 -17.37
N ARG A 370 -39.60 -10.91 -18.18
CA ARG A 370 -39.55 -10.78 -19.64
C ARG A 370 -39.70 -9.32 -20.07
N GLU A 371 -40.64 -8.57 -19.48
CA GLU A 371 -40.83 -7.15 -19.84
C GLU A 371 -39.59 -6.31 -19.50
N ALA A 372 -39.05 -6.46 -18.29
CA ALA A 372 -37.84 -5.75 -17.86
C ALA A 372 -36.63 -6.08 -18.75
N LEU A 373 -36.45 -7.37 -19.08
CA LEU A 373 -35.37 -7.83 -19.96
C LEU A 373 -35.57 -7.38 -21.40
N GLN A 374 -36.80 -7.24 -21.87
CA GLN A 374 -37.09 -6.66 -23.18
C GLN A 374 -36.60 -5.21 -23.25
N ARG A 375 -36.93 -4.38 -22.26
CA ARG A 375 -36.45 -2.99 -22.18
C ARG A 375 -34.92 -2.90 -22.16
N PHE A 376 -34.26 -3.85 -21.50
CA PHE A 376 -32.79 -3.96 -21.54
C PHE A 376 -32.26 -4.32 -22.93
N LEU A 377 -32.82 -5.37 -23.55
CA LEU A 377 -32.36 -5.91 -24.83
C LEU A 377 -32.70 -5.01 -26.02
N ASP A 378 -33.72 -4.16 -25.94
CA ASP A 378 -34.04 -3.15 -26.96
C ASP A 378 -32.87 -2.19 -27.21
N ARG A 379 -32.05 -1.94 -26.18
CA ARG A 379 -30.82 -1.14 -26.26
C ARG A 379 -29.57 -2.00 -26.44
N ARG A 380 -29.53 -3.18 -25.83
CA ARG A 380 -28.39 -4.11 -25.81
C ARG A 380 -28.76 -5.44 -26.49
N THR A 381 -28.95 -5.39 -27.80
CA THR A 381 -29.53 -6.51 -28.59
C THR A 381 -28.71 -7.80 -28.59
N SER A 382 -27.40 -7.71 -28.31
CA SER A 382 -26.44 -8.82 -28.34
C SER A 382 -25.73 -9.04 -27.01
N ASP A 383 -26.34 -8.67 -25.88
CA ASP A 383 -25.77 -8.93 -24.55
C ASP A 383 -26.01 -10.39 -24.12
N PRO A 384 -24.96 -11.20 -23.90
CA PRO A 384 -25.12 -12.63 -23.60
C PRO A 384 -25.92 -12.90 -22.32
N GLU A 385 -25.68 -12.12 -21.27
CA GLU A 385 -26.38 -12.28 -19.99
C GLU A 385 -27.87 -11.96 -20.13
N GLY A 386 -28.21 -10.83 -20.75
CA GLY A 386 -29.59 -10.45 -21.02
C GLY A 386 -30.34 -11.49 -21.87
N LEU A 387 -29.70 -12.00 -22.93
CA LEU A 387 -30.29 -13.02 -23.82
C LEU A 387 -30.54 -14.34 -23.06
N TYR A 388 -29.58 -14.76 -22.24
CA TYR A 388 -29.71 -15.93 -21.39
C TYR A 388 -30.87 -15.78 -20.38
N LEU A 389 -30.93 -14.64 -19.67
CA LEU A 389 -32.00 -14.35 -18.72
C LEU A 389 -33.37 -14.30 -19.42
N MET A 390 -33.44 -13.77 -20.63
CA MET A 390 -34.68 -13.75 -21.43
C MET A 390 -35.12 -15.19 -21.78
N GLY A 391 -34.18 -16.05 -22.21
CA GLY A 391 -34.45 -17.46 -22.43
C GLY A 391 -34.96 -18.17 -21.16
N ARG A 392 -34.37 -17.87 -20.00
CA ARG A 392 -34.82 -18.38 -18.69
C ARG A 392 -36.22 -17.91 -18.33
N ALA A 393 -36.58 -16.65 -18.64
CA ALA A 393 -37.93 -16.13 -18.42
C ALA A 393 -38.94 -16.89 -19.28
N HIS A 394 -38.64 -17.08 -20.57
CA HIS A 394 -39.48 -17.87 -21.47
C HIS A 394 -39.62 -19.33 -21.03
N ALA A 395 -38.55 -19.96 -20.57
CA ALA A 395 -38.61 -21.32 -20.02
C ALA A 395 -39.51 -21.39 -18.78
N GLY A 396 -39.41 -20.42 -17.86
CA GLY A 396 -40.27 -20.33 -16.68
C GLY A 396 -41.76 -20.11 -17.02
N MET A 397 -42.05 -19.46 -18.15
CA MET A 397 -43.41 -19.32 -18.68
C MET A 397 -43.92 -20.57 -19.43
N GLY A 398 -43.13 -21.64 -19.55
CA GLY A 398 -43.47 -22.84 -20.35
C GLY A 398 -43.36 -22.64 -21.86
N ARG A 399 -42.77 -21.53 -22.31
CA ARG A 399 -42.56 -21.17 -23.72
C ARG A 399 -41.24 -21.75 -24.23
N THR A 400 -41.19 -23.08 -24.33
CA THR A 400 -39.94 -23.80 -24.59
C THR A 400 -39.32 -23.46 -25.94
N ARG A 401 -40.12 -23.23 -26.99
CA ARG A 401 -39.61 -22.88 -28.32
C ARG A 401 -38.88 -21.54 -28.30
N GLU A 402 -39.54 -20.52 -27.75
CA GLU A 402 -38.96 -19.19 -27.61
C GLU A 402 -37.74 -19.20 -26.67
N ALA A 403 -37.78 -20.01 -25.61
CA ALA A 403 -36.63 -20.18 -24.71
C ALA A 403 -35.40 -20.70 -25.46
N VAL A 404 -35.58 -21.71 -26.33
CA VAL A 404 -34.52 -22.27 -27.17
C VAL A 404 -33.97 -21.22 -28.14
N GLU A 405 -34.83 -20.44 -28.79
CA GLU A 405 -34.42 -19.36 -29.70
C GLU A 405 -33.54 -18.32 -29.00
N TRP A 406 -33.98 -17.83 -27.83
CA TRP A 406 -33.18 -16.89 -27.03
C TRP A 406 -31.84 -17.50 -26.57
N MET A 407 -31.84 -18.79 -26.23
CA MET A 407 -30.63 -19.49 -25.84
C MET A 407 -29.63 -19.64 -27.00
N GLN A 408 -30.13 -19.87 -28.22
CA GLN A 408 -29.31 -19.88 -29.43
C GLN A 408 -28.72 -18.49 -29.71
N ARG A 409 -29.52 -17.42 -29.58
CA ARG A 409 -29.05 -16.04 -29.71
C ARG A 409 -27.97 -15.71 -28.68
N CYS A 410 -28.10 -16.18 -27.44
CA CYS A 410 -27.05 -16.06 -26.42
C CYS A 410 -25.75 -16.73 -26.88
N VAL A 411 -25.81 -17.96 -27.37
CA VAL A 411 -24.63 -18.70 -27.87
C VAL A 411 -23.97 -17.96 -29.04
N GLU A 412 -24.77 -17.45 -29.98
CA GLU A 412 -24.29 -16.68 -31.12
C GLU A 412 -23.63 -15.37 -30.69
N ALA A 413 -24.25 -14.64 -29.76
CA ALA A 413 -23.70 -13.40 -29.21
C ALA A 413 -22.32 -13.60 -28.59
N VAL A 414 -22.10 -14.68 -27.82
CA VAL A 414 -20.77 -14.99 -27.25
C VAL A 414 -19.77 -15.38 -28.33
N ARG A 415 -20.18 -16.16 -29.34
CA ARG A 415 -19.29 -16.62 -30.42
C ARG A 415 -18.84 -15.50 -31.34
N THR A 416 -19.70 -14.50 -31.54
CA THR A 416 -19.43 -13.35 -32.41
C THR A 416 -18.78 -12.17 -31.66
N ALA A 417 -18.71 -12.24 -30.32
CA ALA A 417 -18.06 -11.22 -29.50
C ALA A 417 -16.54 -11.18 -29.70
N PRO A 418 -15.90 -9.99 -29.53
CA PRO A 418 -14.44 -9.86 -29.56
C PRO A 418 -13.74 -10.79 -28.56
N ALA A 419 -12.57 -11.31 -28.93
CA ALA A 419 -11.85 -12.32 -28.15
C ALA A 419 -11.58 -11.93 -26.67
N TYR A 420 -11.43 -10.65 -26.36
CA TYR A 420 -11.21 -10.19 -24.98
C TYR A 420 -12.44 -10.35 -24.07
N LYS A 421 -13.66 -10.40 -24.63
CA LYS A 421 -14.91 -10.60 -23.88
C LYS A 421 -15.25 -12.06 -23.63
N TYR A 422 -14.73 -12.96 -24.47
CA TYR A 422 -15.06 -14.39 -24.42
C TYR A 422 -14.92 -15.00 -23.01
N ARG A 423 -13.86 -14.67 -22.27
CA ARG A 423 -13.65 -15.18 -20.89
C ARG A 423 -14.72 -14.71 -19.91
N ALA A 424 -15.21 -13.48 -20.03
CA ALA A 424 -16.25 -12.96 -19.15
C ALA A 424 -17.61 -13.61 -19.44
N ASP A 425 -17.89 -13.87 -20.72
CA ASP A 425 -19.20 -14.37 -21.18
C ASP A 425 -19.27 -15.90 -21.28
N GLN A 426 -18.14 -16.60 -21.08
CA GLN A 426 -18.04 -18.06 -21.18
C GLN A 426 -19.03 -18.79 -20.27
N ARG A 427 -19.34 -18.21 -19.10
CA ARG A 427 -20.34 -18.76 -18.18
C ARG A 427 -21.70 -18.89 -18.87
N TRP A 428 -22.17 -17.83 -19.50
CA TRP A 428 -23.47 -17.79 -20.15
C TRP A 428 -23.54 -18.72 -21.36
N LEU A 429 -22.44 -18.82 -22.12
CA LEU A 429 -22.31 -19.80 -23.20
C LEU A 429 -22.52 -21.24 -22.71
N ASN A 430 -21.87 -21.61 -21.60
CA ASN A 430 -21.97 -22.95 -21.04
C ASN A 430 -23.37 -23.24 -20.51
N GLU A 431 -23.96 -22.32 -19.75
CA GLU A 431 -25.32 -22.47 -19.21
C GLU A 431 -26.37 -22.55 -20.35
N ALA A 432 -26.20 -21.73 -21.39
CA ALA A 432 -27.04 -21.75 -22.58
C ALA A 432 -26.97 -23.09 -23.34
N GLN A 433 -25.75 -23.59 -23.59
CA GLN A 433 -25.55 -24.88 -24.26
C GLN A 433 -26.08 -26.05 -23.44
N GLN A 434 -25.91 -26.01 -22.12
CA GLN A 434 -26.44 -27.04 -21.23
C GLN A 434 -27.96 -27.08 -21.32
N PHE A 435 -28.63 -25.92 -21.27
CA PHE A 435 -30.07 -25.84 -21.46
C PHE A 435 -30.50 -26.43 -22.80
N LEU A 436 -29.85 -26.04 -23.90
CA LEU A 436 -30.15 -26.55 -25.25
C LEU A 436 -30.00 -28.07 -25.37
N ARG A 437 -29.04 -28.69 -24.67
CA ARG A 437 -28.87 -30.16 -24.66
C ARG A 437 -29.94 -30.90 -23.87
N THR A 438 -30.57 -30.22 -22.90
CA THR A 438 -31.59 -30.81 -22.02
C THR A 438 -33.01 -30.70 -22.58
N GLN A 439 -33.20 -29.92 -23.66
CA GLN A 439 -34.49 -29.84 -24.34
C GLN A 439 -34.59 -30.94 -25.41
N PRO A 440 -35.74 -31.64 -25.48
CA PRO A 440 -35.96 -32.75 -26.41
C PRO A 440 -36.08 -32.33 -27.88
#